data_AF-Q3LBP9-F1
#
_entry.id   AF-Q3LBP9-F1
#
_cell.length_a   1.000
_cell.length_b   1.000
_cell.length_c   1.000
_cell.angle_alpha   90.00
_cell.angle_beta   90.00
_cell.angle_gamma   90.00
#
_symmetry.space_group_name_H-M   'P 1'
#
loop_
_entity.id
_entity.type
_entity.pdbx_description
1 polymer ?
#
loop_
_entity_poly.entity_id
_entity_poly.type
_entity_poly.pdbx_seq_one_letter_code
_entity_poly.pdbx_strand_id
1 'polypeptide(L)'
;TKNNPYPVIAGGLYPLGYYHQYNSDPPAITIIRKGSVGLCFYHEDKMWYSNNSFLLKIKPHPSFSLNLLYLYYLLKAKEPQLKQLKTGTSVPGIQKQALLNLKITLTPYLEHQNQIATFLSLLEQQIKLEHEILTLYQTQQKYYLHRLITAQLKFKAFKTTPCQFLPLKEIVDIITGKPLSKKQLSPV
;
A
#
# COMPACT_ATOMS: atom_id res chain seq x y z
N THR A 1 -14.39 25.47 0.94
CA THR A 1 -13.36 24.94 0.02
C THR A 1 -12.05 24.82 0.76
N LYS A 2 -11.79 23.69 1.43
CA LYS A 2 -10.49 23.47 2.09
C LYS A 2 -9.47 23.17 0.99
N ASN A 3 -8.60 24.14 0.69
CA ASN A 3 -7.48 23.95 -0.24
C ASN A 3 -6.71 22.71 0.17
N ASN A 4 -6.81 21.63 -0.61
CA ASN A 4 -6.09 20.39 -0.37
C ASN A 4 -4.59 20.71 -0.39
N PRO A 5 -3.88 20.63 0.75
CA PRO A 5 -2.46 20.91 0.78
C PRO A 5 -1.70 19.74 0.12
N TYR A 6 -0.44 19.94 -0.29
CA TYR A 6 0.39 18.94 -0.94
C TYR A 6 0.88 17.89 0.06
N PRO A 7 0.90 16.59 -0.28
CA PRO A 7 1.38 15.54 0.62
C PRO A 7 2.87 15.72 0.94
N VAL A 8 3.21 15.52 2.22
CA VAL A 8 4.60 15.54 2.71
C VAL A 8 5.13 14.11 2.74
N ILE A 9 5.99 13.78 1.77
CA ILE A 9 6.62 12.46 1.63
C ILE A 9 7.86 12.39 2.51
N ALA A 10 7.85 11.46 3.45
CA ALA A 10 8.91 11.25 4.42
C ALA A 10 9.22 9.76 4.56
N GLY A 11 9.54 9.32 5.78
CA GLY A 11 10.03 7.97 6.05
C GLY A 11 8.99 6.87 6.17
N GLY A 12 7.73 7.10 5.80
CA GLY A 12 6.62 6.19 6.03
C GLY A 12 5.96 5.68 4.75
N LEU A 13 5.10 4.66 4.88
CA LEU A 13 4.27 4.16 3.78
C LEU A 13 3.25 5.19 3.29
N TYR A 14 2.82 6.07 4.19
CA TYR A 14 1.84 7.12 3.92
C TYR A 14 2.49 8.50 4.13
N PRO A 15 1.94 9.56 3.52
CA PRO A 15 2.40 10.92 3.78
C PRO A 15 2.39 11.24 5.28
N LEU A 16 3.39 12.00 5.74
CA LEU A 16 3.49 12.46 7.14
C LEU A 16 2.35 13.41 7.50
N GLY A 17 1.82 14.10 6.50
CA GLY A 17 0.79 15.10 6.60
C GLY A 17 0.72 15.87 5.28
N TYR A 18 0.15 17.06 5.32
CA TYR A 18 -0.02 17.92 4.16
C TYR A 18 0.55 19.31 4.44
N TYR A 19 1.17 19.93 3.43
CA TYR A 19 1.79 21.26 3.49
C TYR A 19 1.35 22.13 2.31
N HIS A 20 1.30 23.45 2.50
CA HIS A 20 0.73 24.37 1.50
C HIS A 20 1.67 24.64 0.31
N GLN A 21 2.93 24.21 0.37
CA GLN A 21 3.90 24.28 -0.73
C GLN A 21 4.36 22.88 -1.15
N TYR A 22 4.92 22.79 -2.35
CA TYR A 22 5.52 21.58 -2.90
C TYR A 22 6.96 21.88 -3.35
N ASN A 23 7.80 20.84 -3.44
CA ASN A 23 9.18 20.94 -3.92
C ASN A 23 9.53 19.92 -5.01
N SER A 24 8.53 19.18 -5.50
CA SER A 24 8.63 18.30 -6.66
C SER A 24 7.35 18.35 -7.48
N ASP A 25 7.50 18.55 -8.78
CA ASP A 25 6.45 18.29 -9.76
C ASP A 25 6.34 16.77 -10.03
N PRO A 26 5.15 16.28 -10.41
CA PRO A 26 4.96 14.93 -10.92
C PRO A 26 5.28 14.83 -12.42
N PRO A 27 5.50 13.61 -12.95
CA PRO A 27 5.65 12.38 -12.20
C PRO A 27 7.01 12.31 -11.48
N ALA A 28 7.05 11.68 -10.31
CA ALA A 28 8.26 11.60 -9.50
C ALA A 28 8.43 10.24 -8.83
N ILE A 29 9.68 9.83 -8.62
CA ILE A 29 10.02 8.63 -7.86
C ILE A 29 10.73 9.03 -6.58
N THR A 30 10.32 8.44 -5.46
CA THR A 30 11.06 8.54 -4.20
C THR A 30 11.49 7.19 -3.68
N ILE A 31 12.67 7.14 -3.06
CA ILE A 31 13.13 6.01 -2.25
C ILE A 31 13.25 6.48 -0.80
N ILE A 32 12.65 5.73 0.13
CA ILE A 32 12.75 6.08 1.56
C ILE A 32 14.18 5.87 2.05
N ARG A 33 14.77 6.96 2.55
CA ARG A 33 16.14 7.01 3.10
C ARG A 33 16.18 6.61 4.57
N LYS A 34 15.23 7.08 5.39
CA LYS A 34 15.13 6.84 6.83
C LYS A 34 13.68 6.48 7.19
N GLY A 35 13.47 5.55 8.12
CA GLY A 35 12.14 5.02 8.47
C GLY A 35 11.89 3.65 7.83
N SER A 36 10.87 3.52 6.98
CA SER A 36 10.61 2.34 6.14
C SER A 36 11.60 2.26 4.97
N VAL A 37 12.88 2.16 5.31
CA VAL A 37 14.05 2.24 4.43
C VAL A 37 13.93 1.32 3.22
N GLY A 38 14.27 1.84 2.04
CA GLY A 38 14.38 1.07 0.80
C GLY A 38 13.08 0.85 0.05
N LEU A 39 11.94 1.34 0.55
CA LEU A 39 10.68 1.34 -0.21
C LEU A 39 10.67 2.42 -1.29
N CYS A 40 10.08 2.08 -2.43
CA CYS A 40 9.97 2.92 -3.62
C CYS A 40 8.51 3.33 -3.86
N PHE A 41 8.31 4.57 -4.26
CA PHE A 41 6.99 5.13 -4.57
C PHE A 41 7.05 5.93 -5.86
N TYR A 42 5.99 5.80 -6.66
CA TYR A 42 5.70 6.65 -7.82
C TYR A 42 4.61 7.65 -7.41
N HIS A 43 4.80 8.92 -7.78
CA HIS A 43 3.91 10.00 -7.41
C HIS A 43 3.38 10.68 -8.67
N GLU A 44 2.06 10.72 -8.80
CA GLU A 44 1.33 11.37 -9.91
C GLU A 44 0.90 12.80 -9.56
N ASP A 45 1.01 13.19 -8.29
CA ASP A 45 0.65 14.51 -7.78
C ASP A 45 1.89 15.32 -7.33
N LYS A 46 1.73 16.65 -7.30
CA LYS A 46 2.70 17.55 -6.67
C LYS A 46 2.88 17.21 -5.20
N MET A 47 4.12 17.23 -4.73
CA MET A 47 4.45 16.81 -3.37
C MET A 47 5.57 17.63 -2.74
N TRP A 48 5.66 17.56 -1.42
CA TRP A 48 6.85 17.96 -0.66
C TRP A 48 7.61 16.72 -0.19
N TYR A 49 8.79 16.43 -0.73
CA TYR A 49 9.65 15.38 -0.17
C TYR A 49 10.59 15.95 0.90
N SER A 50 10.73 15.23 2.01
CA SER A 50 11.61 15.60 3.13
C SER A 50 13.00 14.97 3.02
N ASN A 51 13.90 15.31 3.94
CA ASN A 51 15.24 14.72 4.05
C ASN A 51 15.25 13.20 4.40
N ASN A 52 14.09 12.63 4.71
CA ASN A 52 13.89 11.20 4.96
C ASN A 52 13.61 10.40 3.68
N SER A 53 13.52 11.07 2.52
CA SER A 53 13.32 10.44 1.22
C SER A 53 14.29 11.02 0.18
N PHE A 54 14.76 10.17 -0.72
CA PHE A 54 15.51 10.60 -1.90
C PHE A 54 14.54 10.77 -3.06
N LEU A 55 14.53 11.94 -3.70
CA LEU A 55 13.91 12.14 -5.01
C LEU A 55 14.88 11.69 -6.11
N LEU A 56 14.39 10.91 -7.06
CA LEU A 56 15.17 10.44 -8.21
C LEU A 56 14.87 11.32 -9.42
N LYS A 57 15.91 11.78 -10.11
CA LYS A 57 15.82 12.49 -11.39
C LYS A 57 16.61 11.72 -12.44
N ILE A 58 15.97 11.46 -13.59
CA ILE A 58 16.63 10.81 -14.72
C ILE A 58 17.69 11.76 -15.26
N LYS A 59 18.90 11.25 -15.46
CA LYS A 59 19.96 11.95 -16.19
C LYS A 59 19.92 11.51 -17.65
N PRO A 60 20.05 12.43 -18.62
CA PRO A 60 20.19 12.05 -20.02
C PRO A 60 21.37 11.09 -20.20
N HIS A 61 21.17 10.05 -21.02
CA HIS A 61 22.22 9.12 -21.41
C HIS A 61 22.41 9.20 -22.93
N PRO A 62 23.65 9.20 -23.44
CA PRO A 62 23.90 9.40 -24.87
C PRO A 62 23.31 8.30 -25.77
N SER A 63 23.18 7.07 -25.25
CA SER A 63 22.83 5.90 -26.07
C SER A 63 21.39 5.39 -25.90
N PHE A 64 20.62 5.89 -24.93
CA PHE A 64 19.25 5.44 -24.71
C PHE A 64 18.42 6.47 -23.95
N SER A 65 17.10 6.36 -24.10
CA SER A 65 16.12 7.07 -23.28
C SER A 65 15.54 6.13 -22.23
N LEU A 66 15.12 6.70 -21.09
CA LEU A 66 14.57 5.94 -19.97
C LEU A 66 13.15 6.40 -19.65
N ASN A 67 12.20 5.45 -19.67
CA ASN A 67 10.85 5.67 -19.18
C ASN A 67 10.85 5.67 -17.65
N LEU A 68 10.26 6.70 -17.04
CA LEU A 68 10.25 6.88 -15.59
C LEU A 68 9.41 5.81 -14.88
N LEU A 69 8.23 5.48 -15.38
CA LEU A 69 7.37 4.46 -14.79
C LEU A 69 8.00 3.06 -14.87
N TYR A 70 8.68 2.75 -15.97
CA TYR A 70 9.53 1.55 -16.07
C TYR A 70 10.63 1.53 -15.00
N LEU A 71 11.34 2.64 -14.81
CA LEU A 71 12.36 2.76 -13.76
C LEU A 71 11.75 2.52 -12.37
N TYR A 72 10.55 3.03 -12.10
CA TYR A 72 9.84 2.75 -10.85
C TYR A 72 9.62 1.26 -10.65
N TYR A 73 9.05 0.54 -11.63
CA TYR A 73 8.81 -0.90 -11.51
C TYR A 73 10.11 -1.70 -11.35
N LEU A 74 11.16 -1.31 -12.07
CA LEU A 74 12.49 -1.90 -11.90
C LEU A 74 12.98 -1.72 -10.46
N LEU A 75 12.91 -0.51 -9.91
CA LEU A 75 13.31 -0.23 -8.54
C LEU A 75 12.42 -0.93 -7.52
N LYS A 76 11.12 -1.08 -7.81
CA LYS A 76 10.16 -1.82 -7.00
C LYS A 76 10.57 -3.29 -6.85
N ALA A 77 10.96 -3.91 -7.96
CA ALA A 77 11.51 -5.27 -7.95
C ALA A 77 12.86 -5.39 -7.19
N LYS A 78 13.55 -4.26 -6.97
CA LYS A 78 14.83 -4.18 -6.24
C LYS A 78 14.69 -3.74 -4.79
N GLU A 79 13.48 -3.54 -4.25
CA GLU A 79 13.28 -3.18 -2.85
C GLU A 79 14.01 -4.12 -1.85
N PRO A 80 14.10 -5.45 -2.06
CA PRO A 80 14.90 -6.31 -1.19
C PRO A 80 16.39 -5.93 -1.16
N GLN A 81 17.00 -5.63 -2.30
CA GLN A 81 18.38 -5.15 -2.35
C GLN A 81 18.52 -3.74 -1.76
N LEU A 82 17.57 -2.84 -2.02
CA LEU A 82 17.57 -1.48 -1.45
C LEU A 82 17.52 -1.52 0.09
N LYS A 83 16.72 -2.42 0.66
CA LYS A 83 16.65 -2.66 2.11
C LYS A 83 17.97 -3.14 2.69
N GLN A 84 18.76 -3.91 1.94
CA GLN A 84 20.09 -4.38 2.36
C GLN A 84 21.13 -3.26 2.41
N LEU A 85 20.91 -2.13 1.72
CA LEU A 85 21.78 -0.94 1.80
C LEU A 85 21.59 -0.16 3.12
N LYS A 86 20.67 -0.58 3.99
CA LYS A 86 20.42 0.04 5.29
C LYS A 86 21.65 -0.13 6.19
N THR A 87 22.18 0.99 6.67
CA THR A 87 23.34 1.06 7.57
C THR A 87 23.04 1.94 8.78
N GLY A 88 23.87 1.85 9.82
CA GLY A 88 23.71 2.60 11.08
C GLY A 88 22.87 1.86 12.12
N THR A 89 23.34 1.86 13.37
CA THR A 89 22.70 1.16 14.50
C THR A 89 21.65 2.02 15.19
N SER A 90 21.96 3.29 15.51
CA SER A 90 21.05 4.19 16.23
C SER A 90 20.03 4.90 15.34
N VAL A 91 20.42 5.31 14.13
CA VAL A 91 19.51 5.93 13.14
C VAL A 91 19.73 5.25 11.80
N PRO A 92 19.06 4.12 11.56
CA PRO A 92 19.32 3.35 10.37
C PRO A 92 18.78 4.04 9.11
N GLY A 93 19.54 3.98 8.03
CA GLY A 93 19.15 4.54 6.75
C GLY A 93 20.07 4.17 5.59
N ILE A 94 19.69 4.59 4.39
CA ILE A 94 20.52 4.42 3.19
C ILE A 94 21.42 5.65 3.02
N GLN A 95 22.71 5.41 2.84
CA GLN A 95 23.64 6.46 2.42
C GLN A 95 23.48 6.73 0.92
N LYS A 96 23.50 8.00 0.52
CA LYS A 96 23.34 8.39 -0.89
C LYS A 96 24.35 7.67 -1.80
N GLN A 97 25.60 7.55 -1.37
CA GLN A 97 26.64 6.90 -2.15
C GLN A 97 26.38 5.40 -2.36
N ALA A 98 25.90 4.69 -1.32
CA ALA A 98 25.54 3.28 -1.44
C ALA A 98 24.42 3.07 -2.46
N LEU A 99 23.41 3.95 -2.46
CA LEU A 99 22.34 3.92 -3.46
C LEU A 99 22.84 4.20 -4.87
N LEU A 100 23.74 5.17 -5.05
CA LEU A 100 24.33 5.49 -6.36
C LEU A 100 25.20 4.36 -6.93
N ASN A 101 25.77 3.53 -6.06
CA ASN A 101 26.59 2.38 -6.45
C ASN A 101 25.76 1.11 -6.73
N LEU A 102 24.44 1.15 -6.53
CA LEU A 102 23.57 0.02 -6.84
C LEU A 102 23.60 -0.27 -8.34
N LYS A 103 23.99 -1.48 -8.71
CA LYS A 103 23.97 -1.94 -10.10
C LYS A 103 22.58 -2.45 -10.46
N ILE A 104 22.05 -1.97 -11.58
CA ILE A 104 20.77 -2.39 -12.15
C ILE A 104 20.97 -2.86 -13.59
N THR A 105 20.29 -3.94 -13.96
CA THR A 105 20.19 -4.38 -15.35
C THR A 105 18.91 -3.80 -15.93
N LEU A 106 19.02 -3.07 -17.03
CA LEU A 106 17.89 -2.46 -17.73
C LEU A 106 17.98 -2.72 -19.24
N THR A 107 16.84 -2.65 -19.92
CA THR A 107 16.79 -2.72 -21.39
C THR A 107 16.95 -1.34 -22.00
N PRO A 108 17.81 -1.15 -23.03
CA PRO A 108 17.99 0.16 -23.66
C PRO A 108 16.83 0.53 -24.61
N TYR A 109 15.98 -0.44 -24.98
CA TYR A 109 14.92 -0.24 -25.96
C TYR A 109 13.69 0.42 -25.34
N LEU A 110 13.45 1.69 -25.69
CA LEU A 110 12.36 2.48 -25.12
C LEU A 110 10.98 1.85 -25.34
N GLU A 111 10.75 1.25 -26.52
CA GLU A 111 9.49 0.56 -26.82
C GLU A 111 9.21 -0.56 -25.82
N HIS A 112 10.20 -1.39 -25.53
CA HIS A 112 10.08 -2.48 -24.57
C HIS A 112 9.87 -1.96 -23.15
N GLN A 113 10.55 -0.87 -22.76
CA GLN A 113 10.30 -0.21 -21.47
C GLN A 113 8.85 0.28 -21.36
N ASN A 114 8.31 0.88 -22.43
CA ASN A 114 6.93 1.37 -22.47
C ASN A 114 5.91 0.25 -22.38
N GLN A 115 6.13 -0.87 -23.08
CA GLN A 115 5.24 -2.04 -23.01
C GLN A 115 5.17 -2.61 -21.59
N ILE A 116 6.33 -2.77 -20.93
CA ILE A 116 6.40 -3.24 -19.54
C ILE A 116 5.69 -2.26 -18.59
N ALA A 117 5.98 -0.96 -18.71
CA ALA A 117 5.40 0.06 -17.85
C ALA A 117 3.87 0.09 -17.96
N THR A 118 3.34 0.10 -19.20
CA THR A 118 1.90 0.09 -19.46
C THR A 118 1.23 -1.17 -18.93
N PHE A 119 1.82 -2.34 -19.17
CA PHE A 119 1.25 -3.60 -18.71
C PHE A 119 1.15 -3.66 -17.18
N LEU A 120 2.24 -3.30 -16.48
CA LEU A 120 2.25 -3.31 -15.01
C LEU A 120 1.31 -2.25 -14.41
N SER A 121 1.20 -1.07 -15.03
CA SER A 121 0.25 -0.05 -14.55
C SER A 121 -1.20 -0.47 -14.71
N LEU A 122 -1.53 -1.17 -15.80
CA LEU A 122 -2.88 -1.73 -15.99
C LEU A 122 -3.21 -2.78 -14.92
N LEU A 123 -2.25 -3.64 -14.57
CA LEU A 123 -2.43 -4.61 -13.48
C LEU A 123 -2.61 -3.92 -12.12
N GLU A 124 -1.82 -2.90 -11.81
CA GLU A 124 -1.99 -2.14 -10.56
C GLU A 124 -3.35 -1.43 -10.52
N GLN A 125 -3.80 -0.86 -11.64
CA GLN A 125 -5.12 -0.23 -11.74
C GLN A 125 -6.24 -1.27 -11.54
N GLN A 126 -6.12 -2.45 -12.14
CA GLN A 126 -7.10 -3.53 -11.97
C GLN A 126 -7.18 -3.98 -10.50
N ILE A 127 -6.03 -4.20 -9.85
CA ILE A 127 -5.97 -4.56 -8.43
C ILE A 127 -6.68 -3.50 -7.58
N LYS A 128 -6.43 -2.21 -7.84
CA LYS A 128 -7.09 -1.12 -7.12
C LYS A 128 -8.61 -1.16 -7.27
N LEU A 129 -9.12 -1.31 -8.49
CA LEU A 129 -10.55 -1.41 -8.77
C LEU A 129 -11.20 -2.61 -8.08
N GLU A 130 -10.54 -3.77 -8.09
CA GLU A 130 -11.04 -4.97 -7.41
C GLU A 130 -11.13 -4.78 -5.89
N HIS A 131 -10.17 -4.09 -5.27
CA HIS A 131 -10.22 -3.75 -3.83
C HIS A 131 -11.35 -2.77 -3.50
N GLU A 132 -11.61 -1.78 -4.35
CA GLU A 132 -12.74 -0.85 -4.19
C GLU A 132 -14.08 -1.60 -4.27
N ILE A 133 -14.24 -2.49 -5.25
CA ILE A 133 -15.42 -3.35 -5.41
C ILE A 133 -15.61 -4.25 -4.18
N LEU A 134 -14.54 -4.89 -3.69
CA LEU A 134 -14.60 -5.72 -2.47
C LEU A 134 -15.06 -4.91 -1.26
N THR A 135 -14.57 -3.68 -1.11
CA THR A 135 -14.97 -2.77 -0.02
C THR A 135 -16.45 -2.40 -0.09
N LEU A 136 -16.97 -2.18 -1.30
CA LEU A 136 -18.40 -1.94 -1.54
C LEU A 136 -19.25 -3.16 -1.16
N TYR A 137 -18.84 -4.37 -1.55
CA TYR A 137 -19.54 -5.61 -1.18
C TYR A 137 -19.54 -5.84 0.34
N GLN A 138 -18.43 -5.61 1.02
CA GLN A 138 -18.37 -5.71 2.48
C GLN A 138 -19.30 -4.69 3.16
N THR A 139 -19.38 -3.47 2.63
CA THR A 139 -20.29 -2.43 3.12
C THR A 139 -21.75 -2.82 2.91
N GLN A 140 -22.08 -3.34 1.72
CA GLN A 140 -23.40 -3.84 1.38
C GLN A 140 -23.82 -5.02 2.28
N GLN A 141 -22.91 -5.96 2.53
CA GLN A 141 -23.13 -7.08 3.46
C GLN A 141 -23.46 -6.58 4.87
N LYS A 142 -22.67 -5.64 5.41
CA LYS A 142 -22.92 -5.03 6.73
C LYS A 142 -24.27 -4.32 6.79
N TYR A 143 -24.63 -3.59 5.74
CA TYR A 143 -25.92 -2.94 5.62
C TYR A 143 -27.07 -3.96 5.68
N TYR A 144 -27.03 -5.00 4.85
CA TYR A 144 -28.09 -6.02 4.86
C TYR A 144 -28.15 -6.79 6.17
N LEU A 145 -27.02 -7.18 6.75
CA LEU A 145 -26.97 -7.86 8.05
C LEU A 145 -27.71 -7.03 9.12
N HIS A 146 -27.32 -5.76 9.28
CA HIS A 146 -27.94 -4.89 10.27
C HIS A 146 -29.44 -4.74 10.00
N ARG A 147 -29.83 -4.42 8.76
CA ARG A 147 -31.23 -4.12 8.41
C ARG A 147 -32.14 -5.35 8.47
N LEU A 148 -31.65 -6.53 8.10
CA LEU A 148 -32.42 -7.78 8.16
C LEU A 148 -32.59 -8.26 9.60
N ILE A 149 -31.52 -8.25 10.40
CA ILE A 149 -31.58 -8.69 11.81
C ILE A 149 -32.42 -7.74 12.66
N THR A 150 -32.34 -6.41 12.42
CA THR A 150 -33.22 -5.42 13.08
C THR A 150 -34.63 -5.36 12.46
N ALA A 151 -34.94 -6.25 11.51
CA ALA A 151 -36.22 -6.32 10.80
C ALA A 151 -36.66 -5.01 10.11
N GLN A 152 -35.72 -4.10 9.84
CA GLN A 152 -35.92 -2.87 9.07
C GLN A 152 -36.01 -3.13 7.55
N LEU A 153 -35.48 -4.27 7.10
CA LEU A 153 -35.76 -4.88 5.79
C LEU A 153 -36.35 -6.26 6.04
N LYS A 154 -37.34 -6.66 5.22
CA LYS A 154 -38.00 -7.97 5.32
C LYS A 154 -38.12 -8.59 3.94
N PHE A 155 -37.89 -9.90 3.85
CA PHE A 155 -38.28 -10.64 2.66
C PHE A 155 -39.80 -10.80 2.64
N LYS A 156 -40.41 -10.80 1.44
CA LYS A 156 -41.88 -10.86 1.26
C LYS A 156 -42.56 -12.06 1.97
N ALA A 157 -41.81 -13.09 2.34
CA ALA A 157 -42.29 -14.33 2.94
C ALA A 157 -42.33 -14.36 4.48
N PHE A 158 -41.89 -13.30 5.19
CA PHE A 158 -41.92 -13.33 6.66
C PHE A 158 -43.33 -13.05 7.21
N LYS A 159 -43.93 -14.06 7.86
CA LYS A 159 -45.07 -13.86 8.76
C LYS A 159 -44.66 -12.89 9.87
N THR A 160 -45.52 -11.94 10.22
CA THR A 160 -45.31 -10.92 11.25
C THR A 160 -45.39 -11.51 12.65
N THR A 161 -44.53 -12.48 12.96
CA THR A 161 -44.38 -12.98 14.33
C THR A 161 -43.62 -11.94 15.15
N PRO A 162 -44.05 -11.61 16.39
CA PRO A 162 -43.34 -10.68 17.25
C PRO A 162 -41.93 -11.17 17.59
N CYS A 163 -40.95 -10.27 17.63
CA CYS A 163 -39.60 -10.58 18.10
C CYS A 163 -39.62 -10.90 19.61
N GLN A 164 -38.91 -11.94 20.02
CA GLN A 164 -38.72 -12.30 21.42
C GLN A 164 -37.36 -11.79 21.92
N PHE A 165 -37.33 -11.28 23.16
CA PHE A 165 -36.09 -10.87 23.84
C PHE A 165 -35.72 -11.95 24.85
N LEU A 166 -34.72 -12.77 24.52
CA LEU A 166 -34.24 -13.87 25.35
C LEU A 166 -32.74 -13.67 25.65
N PRO A 167 -32.27 -13.97 26.87
CA PRO A 167 -30.84 -13.98 27.16
C PRO A 167 -30.14 -15.14 26.45
N LEU A 168 -28.88 -14.96 26.09
CA LEU A 168 -28.11 -15.94 25.30
C LEU A 168 -28.06 -17.34 25.94
N LYS A 169 -28.03 -17.42 27.28
CA LYS A 169 -28.04 -18.69 28.06
C LYS A 169 -29.28 -19.55 27.84
N GLU A 170 -30.38 -18.98 27.36
CA GLU A 170 -31.61 -19.74 27.05
C GLU A 170 -31.58 -20.34 25.65
N ILE A 171 -30.61 -19.93 24.82
CA ILE A 171 -30.50 -20.29 23.41
C ILE A 171 -29.31 -21.19 23.17
N VAL A 172 -28.20 -20.98 23.89
CA VAL A 172 -26.95 -21.73 23.67
C VAL A 172 -26.24 -22.06 24.99
N ASP A 173 -25.55 -23.20 24.97
CA ASP A 173 -24.54 -23.54 25.97
C ASP A 173 -23.17 -22.99 25.56
N ILE A 174 -22.46 -22.38 26.50
CA ILE A 174 -21.10 -21.87 26.27
C ILE A 174 -20.09 -22.85 26.88
N ILE A 175 -19.32 -23.51 26.02
CA ILE A 175 -18.26 -24.44 26.43
C ILE A 175 -16.86 -23.84 26.19
N THR A 176 -15.95 -24.02 27.13
CA THR A 176 -14.56 -23.56 27.02
C THR A 176 -13.61 -24.69 26.65
N GLY A 177 -12.69 -24.44 25.72
CA GLY A 177 -11.63 -25.38 25.38
C GLY A 177 -10.66 -25.62 26.55
N LYS A 178 -9.92 -26.73 26.49
CA LYS A 178 -8.87 -27.06 27.47
C LYS A 178 -7.52 -26.50 27.00
N PRO A 179 -6.72 -25.87 27.89
CA PRO A 179 -5.39 -25.40 27.51
C PRO A 179 -4.46 -26.57 27.17
N LEU A 180 -3.64 -26.41 26.14
CA LEU A 180 -2.55 -27.33 25.81
C LEU A 180 -1.22 -26.75 26.26
N SER A 181 -0.39 -27.57 26.91
CA SER A 181 0.98 -27.21 27.24
C SER A 181 1.90 -27.38 26.02
N LYS A 182 3.00 -26.62 25.96
CA LYS A 182 4.03 -26.75 24.90
C LYS A 182 4.57 -28.18 24.72
N LYS A 183 4.55 -29.00 25.79
CA LYS A 183 4.99 -30.41 25.76
C LYS A 183 4.02 -31.34 25.02
N GLN A 184 2.76 -30.94 24.87
CA GLN A 184 1.71 -31.70 24.18
C GLN A 184 1.61 -31.33 22.70
N LEU A 185 2.39 -30.35 22.25
CA LEU A 185 2.44 -29.92 20.85
C LEU A 185 3.60 -30.61 20.16
N SER A 186 3.35 -31.22 19.00
CA SER A 186 4.41 -31.68 18.11
C SER A 186 5.22 -30.49 17.60
N PRO A 187 6.55 -30.61 17.45
CA PRO A 187 7.34 -29.58 16.77
C PRO A 187 6.87 -29.43 15.31
N VAL A 188 6.88 -28.18 14.83
CA VAL A 188 6.63 -27.81 13.42
C VAL A 188 7.94 -27.89 12.65
#